data_AF-A0A949RGP1-F1
#
_entry.id   AF-A0A949RGP1-F1
#
_cell.length_a   1.000
_cell.length_b   1.000
_cell.length_c   1.000
_cell.angle_alpha   90.00
_cell.angle_beta   90.00
_cell.angle_gamma   90.00
#
_symmetry.space_group_name_H-M   'P 1'
#
loop_
_entity.id
_entity.type
_entity.pdbx_description
1 polymer ?
#
loop_
_entity_poly.entity_id
_entity_poly.type
_entity_poly.pdbx_seq_one_letter_code
_entity_poly.pdbx_strand_id
1 'polypeptide(L)'
;MDQQYWAWLNTEWNAGRLTRPGIALQSFRNHPRTFLKTYPLQNNYDPQNDGIFRAHIFNGAAGQRPGSILKTQNMHTTESFTIQAAPGQLGEGYPFWLHGLHTGQSNQAPVWYLLDGGGPDIMLTAKLTGCTFIARPAAGHPAGCVEITHLQPNQETGIALNTRMNVHGQHAYGRLRYDINVRSINVIGVRQNGGWKIYAQKLEKHNLAIRSVTRIFPPE
;
A
#
# COMPACT_ATOMS: atom_id res chain seq x y z
N MET A 1 -29.34 3.68 -6.12
CA MET A 1 -28.19 3.65 -7.05
C MET A 1 -28.35 4.85 -7.97
N ASP A 2 -27.43 5.81 -7.95
CA ASP A 2 -27.57 7.08 -8.69
C ASP A 2 -27.17 6.90 -10.17
N GLN A 3 -28.15 6.91 -11.05
CA GLN A 3 -27.95 6.72 -12.50
C GLN A 3 -27.16 7.87 -13.14
N GLN A 4 -27.26 9.10 -12.63
CA GLN A 4 -26.55 10.26 -13.16
C GLN A 4 -25.06 10.17 -12.85
N TYR A 5 -24.72 9.73 -11.63
CA TYR A 5 -23.33 9.48 -11.23
C TYR A 5 -22.65 8.43 -12.12
N TRP A 6 -23.32 7.30 -12.39
CA TRP A 6 -22.79 6.25 -13.27
C TRP A 6 -22.64 6.70 -14.72
N ALA A 7 -23.58 7.50 -15.23
CA ALA A 7 -23.47 8.09 -16.57
C ALA A 7 -22.26 9.04 -16.67
N TRP A 8 -22.02 9.85 -15.63
CA TRP A 8 -20.85 10.72 -15.55
C TRP A 8 -19.54 9.91 -15.53
N LEU A 9 -19.40 8.93 -14.62
CA LEU A 9 -18.20 8.08 -14.54
C LEU A 9 -17.88 7.39 -15.87
N ASN A 10 -18.90 6.81 -16.52
CA ASN A 10 -18.73 6.17 -17.82
C ASN A 10 -18.26 7.16 -18.88
N THR A 11 -18.77 8.40 -18.85
CA THR A 11 -18.34 9.47 -19.76
C THR A 11 -16.87 9.83 -19.53
N GLU A 12 -16.46 10.01 -18.28
CA GLU A 12 -15.06 10.31 -17.93
C GLU A 12 -14.09 9.18 -18.32
N TRP A 13 -14.50 7.93 -18.10
CA TRP A 13 -13.71 6.76 -18.50
C TRP A 13 -13.61 6.61 -20.02
N ASN A 14 -14.71 6.80 -20.74
CA ASN A 14 -14.73 6.68 -22.20
C ASN A 14 -13.94 7.82 -22.87
N ALA A 15 -13.92 8.99 -22.25
CA ALA A 15 -13.11 10.12 -22.69
C ALA A 15 -11.62 10.01 -22.29
N GLY A 16 -11.23 8.98 -21.53
CA GLY A 16 -9.86 8.80 -21.05
C GLY A 16 -9.40 9.85 -20.03
N ARG A 17 -10.33 10.63 -19.47
CA ARG A 17 -10.04 11.61 -18.42
C ARG A 17 -9.86 10.96 -17.06
N LEU A 18 -10.51 9.81 -16.86
CA LEU A 18 -10.29 8.94 -15.70
C LEU A 18 -9.88 7.53 -16.13
N THR A 19 -8.95 6.93 -15.40
CA THR A 19 -8.56 5.53 -15.51
C THR A 19 -9.60 4.65 -14.84
N ARG A 20 -10.11 3.66 -15.57
CA ARG A 20 -11.01 2.63 -15.02
C ARG A 20 -10.29 1.84 -13.91
N PRO A 21 -10.92 1.56 -12.76
CA PRO A 21 -10.22 0.90 -11.65
C PRO A 21 -9.64 -0.49 -11.97
N GLY A 22 -10.27 -1.28 -12.83
CA GLY A 22 -9.72 -2.57 -13.29
C GLY A 22 -8.45 -2.41 -14.13
N ILE A 23 -8.36 -1.37 -14.97
CA ILE A 23 -7.16 -1.05 -15.75
C ILE A 23 -6.05 -0.54 -14.83
N ALA A 24 -6.40 0.29 -13.84
CA ALA A 24 -5.46 0.75 -12.83
C ALA A 24 -4.88 -0.43 -12.03
N LEU A 25 -5.70 -1.40 -11.63
CA LEU A 25 -5.24 -2.60 -10.94
C LEU A 25 -4.26 -3.41 -11.79
N GLN A 26 -4.54 -3.59 -13.09
CA GLN A 26 -3.63 -4.30 -13.98
C GLN A 26 -2.30 -3.55 -14.15
N SER A 27 -2.35 -2.22 -14.31
CA SER A 27 -1.15 -1.38 -14.34
C SER A 27 -0.35 -1.49 -13.05
N PHE A 28 -1.04 -1.52 -11.91
CA PHE A 28 -0.41 -1.69 -10.60
C PHE A 28 0.31 -3.04 -10.46
N ARG A 29 -0.32 -4.13 -10.91
CA ARG A 29 0.29 -5.48 -10.92
C ARG A 29 1.51 -5.56 -11.83
N ASN A 30 1.41 -4.99 -13.03
CA ASN A 30 2.47 -5.10 -14.03
C ASN A 30 3.65 -4.16 -13.74
N HIS A 31 3.38 -2.97 -13.19
CA HIS A 31 4.37 -1.92 -12.99
C HIS A 31 4.25 -1.24 -11.62
N PRO A 32 4.36 -1.99 -10.50
CA PRO A 32 3.99 -1.50 -9.17
C PRO A 32 4.77 -0.25 -8.76
N ARG A 33 6.07 -0.21 -9.04
CA ARG A 33 6.90 0.96 -8.70
C ARG A 33 6.49 2.20 -9.50
N THR A 34 6.26 2.06 -10.80
CA THR A 34 5.83 3.17 -11.66
C THR A 34 4.46 3.65 -11.25
N PHE A 35 3.52 2.73 -11.03
CA PHE A 35 2.17 3.04 -10.55
C PHE A 35 2.21 3.82 -9.24
N LEU A 36 2.92 3.33 -8.22
CA LEU A 36 3.04 4.00 -6.91
C LEU A 36 3.80 5.33 -6.98
N LYS A 37 4.62 5.58 -8.00
CA LYS A 37 5.29 6.88 -8.23
C LYS A 37 4.39 7.88 -8.94
N THR A 38 3.37 7.40 -9.64
CA THR A 38 2.46 8.22 -10.44
C THR A 38 1.18 8.54 -9.66
N TYR A 39 0.58 7.55 -9.00
CA TYR A 39 -0.74 7.67 -8.39
C TYR A 39 -0.67 7.50 -6.87
N PRO A 40 -1.13 8.49 -6.08
CA PRO A 40 -1.30 8.32 -4.65
C PRO A 40 -2.28 7.19 -4.37
N LEU A 41 -1.87 6.23 -3.57
CA LEU A 41 -2.73 5.13 -3.16
C LEU A 41 -3.17 5.37 -1.72
N GLN A 42 -4.47 5.47 -1.48
CA GLN A 42 -5.03 5.56 -0.14
C GLN A 42 -5.49 4.18 0.29
N ASN A 43 -4.82 3.64 1.30
CA ASN A 43 -5.19 2.35 1.87
C ASN A 43 -5.61 2.53 3.33
N ASN A 44 -6.79 2.03 3.70
CA ASN A 44 -7.25 1.98 5.10
C ASN A 44 -7.46 0.53 5.58
N TYR A 45 -6.69 -0.40 5.01
CA TYR A 45 -6.87 -1.83 5.22
C TYR A 45 -6.12 -2.32 6.46
N ASP A 46 -6.84 -2.58 7.55
CA ASP A 46 -6.33 -3.22 8.78
C ASP A 46 -7.29 -4.36 9.16
N PRO A 47 -7.04 -5.59 8.69
CA PRO A 47 -7.91 -6.72 9.00
C PRO A 47 -7.71 -7.14 10.47
N GLN A 48 -8.71 -7.82 11.05
CA GLN A 48 -8.62 -8.33 12.42
C GLN A 48 -7.63 -9.48 12.57
N ASN A 49 -7.38 -10.22 11.49
CA ASN A 49 -6.45 -11.35 11.44
C ASN A 49 -5.74 -11.36 10.09
N ASP A 50 -4.59 -12.01 10.02
CA ASP A 50 -3.91 -12.25 8.75
C ASP A 50 -4.72 -13.22 7.88
N GLY A 51 -4.72 -13.02 6.56
CA GLY A 51 -5.45 -13.92 5.66
C GLY A 51 -5.67 -13.40 4.26
N ILE A 52 -6.49 -14.13 3.50
CA ILE A 52 -6.93 -13.74 2.16
C ILE A 52 -8.30 -13.08 2.26
N PHE A 53 -8.43 -11.91 1.66
CA PHE A 53 -9.65 -11.12 1.72
C PHE A 53 -10.00 -10.50 0.37
N ARG A 54 -11.27 -10.14 0.21
CA ARG A 54 -11.75 -9.37 -0.93
C ARG A 54 -11.65 -7.88 -0.60
N ALA A 55 -11.18 -7.11 -1.57
CA ALA A 55 -11.12 -5.66 -1.51
C ALA A 55 -11.60 -5.04 -2.84
N HIS A 56 -11.73 -3.73 -2.85
CA HIS A 56 -12.18 -2.95 -3.99
C HIS A 56 -11.22 -1.79 -4.21
N ILE A 57 -10.81 -1.57 -5.47
CA ILE A 57 -10.02 -0.39 -5.87
C ILE A 57 -10.92 0.63 -6.55
N PHE A 58 -10.72 1.90 -6.19
CA PHE A 58 -11.50 3.06 -6.65
C PHE A 58 -10.58 4.08 -7.29
N ASN A 59 -11.10 4.80 -8.26
CA ASN A 59 -10.47 6.03 -8.71
C ASN A 59 -11.08 7.21 -7.94
N GLY A 60 -10.28 7.85 -7.09
CA GLY A 60 -10.69 8.99 -6.28
C GLY A 60 -10.68 10.32 -7.02
N ALA A 61 -10.32 10.35 -8.31
CA ALA A 61 -10.26 11.50 -9.23
C ALA A 61 -9.37 12.69 -8.81
N ALA A 62 -9.00 12.83 -7.53
CA ALA A 62 -8.19 13.92 -7.01
C ALA A 62 -6.92 13.38 -6.33
N GLY A 63 -5.78 13.52 -6.99
CA GLY A 63 -4.43 13.43 -6.41
C GLY A 63 -3.58 14.61 -6.90
N GLN A 64 -2.58 15.03 -6.14
CA GLN A 64 -1.69 16.13 -6.55
C GLN A 64 -0.25 15.64 -6.62
N ARG A 65 0.44 15.89 -7.74
CA ARG A 65 1.88 15.61 -7.88
C ARG A 65 2.69 16.93 -7.98
N PRO A 66 3.81 17.06 -7.26
CA PRO A 66 4.75 18.15 -7.50
C PRO A 66 5.41 18.00 -8.88
N GLY A 67 5.27 19.01 -9.75
CA GLY A 67 6.06 19.12 -10.99
C GLY A 67 7.52 19.39 -10.66
N SER A 68 8.46 18.72 -11.33
CA SER A 68 9.89 18.75 -10.98
C SER A 68 10.63 20.03 -11.41
N ILE A 69 9.98 20.98 -12.09
CA ILE A 69 10.69 22.12 -12.73
C ILE A 69 10.14 23.51 -12.34
N LEU A 70 8.95 23.64 -11.74
CA LEU A 70 8.39 24.96 -11.37
C LEU A 70 7.72 24.93 -9.99
N LYS A 71 8.27 25.69 -9.03
CA LYS A 71 7.83 25.79 -7.63
C LYS A 71 6.37 26.28 -7.53
N THR A 72 5.46 25.37 -7.20
CA THR A 72 4.05 25.58 -6.79
C THR A 72 3.02 26.06 -7.82
N GLN A 73 3.38 26.53 -9.02
CA GLN A 73 2.38 27.11 -9.95
C GLN A 73 1.68 26.13 -10.91
N ASN A 74 2.10 24.88 -11.04
CA ASN A 74 1.38 23.86 -11.81
C ASN A 74 1.35 22.53 -11.04
N MET A 75 0.40 22.38 -10.13
CA MET A 75 0.01 21.05 -9.64
C MET A 75 -0.85 20.41 -10.74
N HIS A 76 -0.28 19.46 -11.48
CA HIS A 76 -1.13 18.58 -12.27
C HIS A 76 -1.89 17.68 -11.29
N THR A 77 -3.21 17.71 -11.35
CA THR A 77 -4.05 16.76 -10.65
C THR A 77 -3.86 15.40 -11.31
N THR A 78 -2.94 14.58 -10.79
CA THR A 78 -2.89 13.17 -11.15
C THR A 78 -4.02 12.46 -10.44
N GLU A 79 -4.55 11.40 -11.01
CA GLU A 79 -5.57 10.61 -10.35
C GLU A 79 -5.04 10.03 -9.03
N SER A 80 -5.93 9.76 -8.08
CA SER A 80 -5.61 8.98 -6.88
C SER A 80 -6.45 7.71 -6.86
N PHE A 81 -5.96 6.68 -6.19
CA PHE A 81 -6.72 5.46 -6.01
C PHE A 81 -6.93 5.17 -4.54
N THR A 82 -8.10 4.64 -4.20
CA THR A 82 -8.40 4.18 -2.85
C THR A 82 -8.58 2.66 -2.89
N ILE A 83 -8.13 1.95 -1.86
CA ILE A 83 -8.44 0.54 -1.66
C ILE A 83 -9.11 0.38 -0.29
N GLN A 84 -10.23 -0.34 -0.26
CA GLN A 84 -10.96 -0.66 0.97
C GLN A 84 -11.66 -2.02 0.88
N ALA A 85 -12.13 -2.55 2.02
CA ALA A 85 -12.75 -3.87 2.09
C ALA A 85 -14.14 -3.94 1.39
N ALA A 86 -14.90 -2.85 1.45
CA ALA A 86 -16.25 -2.75 0.90
C ALA A 86 -16.26 -2.02 -0.46
N PRO A 87 -17.28 -2.26 -1.32
CA PRO A 87 -17.54 -1.38 -2.45
C PRO A 87 -17.84 0.05 -1.97
N GLY A 88 -17.81 1.01 -2.89
CA GLY A 88 -18.15 2.41 -2.61
C GLY A 88 -19.62 2.54 -2.24
N GLN A 89 -20.02 3.66 -1.64
CA GLN A 89 -21.41 3.86 -1.20
C GLN A 89 -22.43 3.70 -2.36
N LEU A 90 -22.01 3.98 -3.59
CA LEU A 90 -22.84 3.83 -4.79
C LEU A 90 -22.62 2.50 -5.53
N GLY A 91 -21.88 1.56 -4.94
CA GLY A 91 -21.52 0.27 -5.56
C GLY A 91 -20.26 0.33 -6.45
N GLU A 92 -19.50 1.41 -6.36
CA GLU A 92 -18.26 1.60 -7.09
C GLU A 92 -17.17 0.60 -6.70
N GLY A 93 -16.16 0.50 -7.55
CA GLY A 93 -14.90 -0.17 -7.26
C GLY A 93 -14.76 -1.49 -7.98
N TYR A 94 -13.54 -1.79 -8.41
CA TYR A 94 -13.23 -3.07 -9.04
C TYR A 94 -12.83 -4.09 -7.97
N PRO A 95 -13.53 -5.23 -7.83
CA PRO A 95 -13.22 -6.22 -6.81
C PRO A 95 -11.97 -7.02 -7.16
N PHE A 96 -11.16 -7.33 -6.15
CA PHE A 96 -10.01 -8.24 -6.28
C PHE A 96 -9.69 -8.90 -4.93
N TRP A 97 -8.96 -10.01 -4.97
CA TRP A 97 -8.46 -10.68 -3.76
C TRP A 97 -7.06 -10.17 -3.41
N LEU A 98 -6.74 -10.13 -2.12
CA LEU A 98 -5.43 -9.76 -1.60
C LEU A 98 -5.09 -10.52 -0.32
N HIS A 99 -3.81 -10.53 0.04
CA HIS A 99 -3.34 -10.88 1.38
C HIS A 99 -3.47 -9.67 2.30
N GLY A 100 -4.26 -9.79 3.36
CA GLY A 100 -4.39 -8.80 4.41
C GLY A 100 -3.51 -9.15 5.59
N LEU A 101 -2.70 -8.20 6.05
CA LEU A 101 -1.86 -8.35 7.24
C LEU A 101 -2.38 -7.45 8.37
N HIS A 102 -2.67 -8.07 9.51
CA HIS A 102 -3.11 -7.47 10.75
C HIS A 102 -1.95 -6.74 11.48
N THR A 103 -2.31 -5.69 12.20
CA THR A 103 -1.37 -4.94 13.05
C THR A 103 -1.29 -5.54 14.46
N GLY A 104 -0.28 -6.37 14.72
CA GLY A 104 -0.03 -6.98 16.02
C GLY A 104 0.58 -6.01 17.05
N GLN A 105 0.46 -6.33 18.34
CA GLN A 105 1.06 -5.53 19.43
C GLN A 105 2.51 -5.95 19.68
N SER A 106 3.42 -4.98 19.83
CA SER A 106 4.86 -5.26 19.91
C SER A 106 5.35 -5.86 21.23
N ASN A 107 4.52 -5.83 22.27
CA ASN A 107 4.78 -6.50 23.56
C ASN A 107 4.44 -8.00 23.54
N GLN A 108 3.93 -8.51 22.42
CA GLN A 108 3.71 -9.93 22.18
C GLN A 108 4.76 -10.47 21.19
N ALA A 109 4.90 -11.79 21.14
CA ALA A 109 5.73 -12.44 20.11
C ALA A 109 5.17 -12.09 18.72
N PRO A 110 6.00 -11.66 17.75
CA PRO A 110 5.52 -11.35 16.41
C PRO A 110 4.90 -12.58 15.74
N VAL A 111 3.67 -12.43 15.26
CA VAL A 111 3.04 -13.40 14.36
C VAL A 111 3.55 -13.11 12.95
N TRP A 112 4.19 -14.11 12.34
CA TRP A 112 4.73 -14.02 10.99
C TRP A 112 3.73 -14.61 10.00
N TYR A 113 3.36 -13.80 9.02
CA TYR A 113 2.52 -14.23 7.93
C TYR A 113 3.38 -14.60 6.72
N LEU A 114 3.16 -15.80 6.18
CA LEU A 114 3.88 -16.32 5.03
C LEU A 114 3.19 -15.89 3.73
N LEU A 115 3.96 -15.22 2.87
CA LEU A 115 3.62 -15.00 1.47
C LEU A 115 4.36 -16.06 0.62
N ASP A 116 3.71 -17.22 0.44
CA ASP A 116 4.29 -18.46 -0.12
C ASP A 116 4.33 -18.54 -1.66
N GLY A 117 3.81 -17.52 -2.36
CA GLY A 117 3.74 -17.52 -3.82
C GLY A 117 2.45 -18.14 -4.38
N GLY A 118 1.57 -18.69 -3.54
CA GLY A 118 0.20 -19.06 -3.87
C GLY A 118 -0.80 -17.93 -3.65
N GLY A 119 -2.06 -18.12 -4.08
CA GLY A 119 -3.13 -17.17 -3.81
C GLY A 119 -2.97 -15.80 -4.50
N PRO A 120 -3.53 -14.73 -3.91
CA PRO A 120 -3.48 -13.37 -4.47
C PRO A 120 -2.07 -12.84 -4.72
N ASP A 121 -1.98 -11.85 -5.61
CA ASP A 121 -0.73 -11.23 -6.03
C ASP A 121 -0.46 -9.86 -5.39
N ILE A 122 -1.34 -9.42 -4.48
CA ILE A 122 -1.25 -8.16 -3.75
C ILE A 122 -1.34 -8.45 -2.26
N MET A 123 -0.53 -7.74 -1.47
CA MET A 123 -0.60 -7.71 -0.01
C MET A 123 -0.79 -6.29 0.48
N LEU A 124 -1.72 -6.08 1.42
CA LEU A 124 -1.95 -4.80 2.09
C LEU A 124 -1.94 -4.96 3.61
N THR A 125 -1.56 -3.89 4.27
CA THR A 125 -1.64 -3.74 5.72
C THR A 125 -1.99 -2.30 6.09
N ALA A 126 -2.21 -2.04 7.38
CA ALA A 126 -2.56 -0.72 7.86
C ALA A 126 -1.46 0.31 7.52
N LYS A 127 -1.86 1.59 7.46
CA LYS A 127 -0.89 2.68 7.32
C LYS A 127 0.06 2.70 8.52
N LEU A 128 1.34 2.97 8.27
CA LEU A 128 2.30 3.12 9.37
C LEU A 128 2.11 4.48 10.05
N THR A 129 1.54 4.46 11.25
CA THR A 129 1.40 5.62 12.14
C THR A 129 2.15 5.37 13.44
N GLY A 130 3.44 5.12 13.35
CA GLY A 130 4.31 4.79 14.49
C GLY A 130 4.70 3.32 14.54
N CYS A 131 3.97 2.48 13.80
CA CYS A 131 4.23 1.06 13.62
C CYS A 131 5.52 0.76 12.85
N THR A 132 5.98 -0.49 12.98
CA THR A 132 7.07 -1.05 12.19
C THR A 132 6.57 -2.24 11.40
N PHE A 133 6.80 -2.20 10.09
CA PHE A 133 6.62 -3.34 9.21
C PHE A 133 7.95 -4.07 9.04
N ILE A 134 7.94 -5.40 9.00
CA ILE A 134 9.14 -6.21 8.82
C ILE A 134 8.87 -7.22 7.70
N ALA A 135 9.88 -7.43 6.86
CA ALA A 135 9.92 -8.50 5.88
C ALA A 135 11.27 -9.24 5.93
N ARG A 136 11.24 -10.56 5.74
CA ARG A 136 12.43 -11.40 5.62
C ARG A 136 12.21 -12.56 4.64
N PRO A 137 13.28 -13.15 4.08
CA PRO A 137 13.14 -14.39 3.33
C PRO A 137 12.48 -15.47 4.20
N ALA A 138 11.54 -16.23 3.64
CA ALA A 138 10.91 -17.33 4.37
C ALA A 138 11.85 -18.54 4.45
N ALA A 139 12.28 -18.90 5.66
CA ALA A 139 13.18 -20.03 5.88
C ALA A 139 12.49 -21.35 5.51
N GLY A 140 13.19 -22.23 4.76
CA GLY A 140 12.64 -23.52 4.33
C GLY A 140 11.64 -23.44 3.16
N HIS A 141 11.41 -22.26 2.58
CA HIS A 141 10.52 -22.07 1.43
C HIS A 141 11.29 -21.73 0.15
N PRO A 142 10.68 -21.93 -1.04
CA PRO A 142 11.27 -21.54 -2.32
C PRO A 142 11.69 -20.07 -2.36
N ALA A 143 12.72 -19.77 -3.17
CA ALA A 143 13.15 -18.40 -3.40
C ALA A 143 11.98 -17.53 -3.90
N GLY A 144 11.83 -16.35 -3.31
CA GLY A 144 10.72 -15.44 -3.61
C GLY A 144 9.60 -15.44 -2.57
N CYS A 145 9.55 -16.45 -1.68
CA CYS A 145 8.65 -16.46 -0.52
C CYS A 145 9.15 -15.52 0.57
N VAL A 146 8.23 -14.84 1.26
CA VAL A 146 8.55 -13.80 2.25
C VAL A 146 7.71 -13.99 3.49
N GLU A 147 8.33 -13.91 4.66
CA GLU A 147 7.62 -13.75 5.92
C GLU A 147 7.53 -12.27 6.26
N ILE A 148 6.34 -11.84 6.65
CA ILE A 148 6.05 -10.45 6.98
C ILE A 148 5.36 -10.34 8.33
N THR A 149 5.51 -9.19 8.99
CA THR A 149 4.73 -8.86 10.18
C THR A 149 4.62 -7.34 10.33
N HIS A 150 3.53 -6.87 10.93
CA HIS A 150 3.27 -5.47 11.19
C HIS A 150 3.00 -5.30 12.68
N LEU A 151 3.87 -4.54 13.35
CA LEU A 151 3.81 -4.33 14.79
C LEU A 151 3.52 -2.87 15.13
N GLN A 152 2.50 -2.65 15.94
CA GLN A 152 2.24 -1.40 16.65
C GLN A 152 3.07 -1.34 17.94
N PRO A 153 3.74 -0.21 18.26
CA PRO A 153 4.47 -0.08 19.51
C PRO A 153 3.51 -0.13 20.70
N ASN A 154 3.82 -1.01 21.66
CA ASN A 154 3.10 -1.16 22.91
C ASN A 154 4.11 -1.34 24.05
N GLN A 155 4.03 -0.50 25.08
CA GLN A 155 5.04 -0.39 26.15
C GLN A 155 6.47 -0.07 25.65
N GLU A 156 6.60 0.42 24.42
CA GLU A 156 7.85 0.93 23.85
C GLU A 156 7.53 2.05 22.83
N THR A 157 8.54 2.83 22.46
CA THR A 157 8.39 3.83 21.40
C THR A 157 8.51 3.20 20.01
N GLY A 158 7.95 3.83 18.98
CA GLY A 158 8.17 3.38 17.60
C GLY A 158 9.63 3.37 17.16
N ILE A 159 10.49 4.18 17.80
CA ILE A 159 11.95 4.15 17.59
C ILE A 159 12.53 2.88 18.22
N ALA A 160 12.22 2.60 19.49
CA ALA A 160 12.68 1.39 20.18
C ALA A 160 12.25 0.12 19.45
N LEU A 161 10.99 0.06 19.02
CA LEU A 161 10.47 -1.04 18.21
C LEU A 161 11.26 -1.21 16.90
N ASN A 162 11.48 -0.12 16.17
CA ASN A 162 12.18 -0.21 14.89
C ASN A 162 13.64 -0.65 15.07
N THR A 163 14.33 -0.15 16.10
CA THR A 163 15.69 -0.57 16.45
C THR A 163 15.75 -2.05 16.81
N ARG A 164 14.84 -2.51 17.69
CA ARG A 164 14.75 -3.91 18.12
C ARG A 164 14.52 -4.87 16.96
N MET A 165 13.70 -4.46 15.99
CA MET A 165 13.39 -5.28 14.81
C MET A 165 14.41 -5.13 13.68
N ASN A 166 15.43 -4.27 13.82
CA ASN A 166 16.50 -4.15 12.83
C ASN A 166 17.62 -5.16 13.11
N VAL A 167 17.33 -6.43 12.90
CA VAL A 167 18.29 -7.54 13.07
C VAL A 167 18.78 -8.08 11.73
N HIS A 168 19.93 -8.75 11.74
CA HIS A 168 20.51 -9.32 10.53
C HIS A 168 19.56 -10.33 9.86
N GLY A 169 19.42 -10.24 8.53
CA GLY A 169 18.56 -11.14 7.75
C GLY A 169 17.10 -10.70 7.60
N GLN A 170 16.69 -9.58 8.20
CA GLN A 170 15.36 -8.99 7.99
C GLN A 170 15.42 -7.49 7.70
N HIS A 171 14.33 -6.96 7.13
CA HIS A 171 14.22 -5.57 6.69
C HIS A 171 13.09 -4.89 7.45
N ALA A 172 13.45 -4.09 8.45
CA ALA A 172 12.50 -3.29 9.23
C ALA A 172 12.28 -1.91 8.61
N TYR A 173 11.00 -1.56 8.44
CA TYR A 173 10.55 -0.26 7.99
C TYR A 173 9.59 0.35 9.02
N GLY A 174 10.12 1.24 9.85
CA GLY A 174 9.41 1.82 11.00
C GLY A 174 9.75 3.28 11.21
N ARG A 175 9.58 3.77 12.45
CA ARG A 175 9.62 5.20 12.80
C ARG A 175 10.87 5.95 12.33
N LEU A 176 12.02 5.29 12.25
CA LEU A 176 13.28 5.89 11.75
C LEU A 176 13.27 6.18 10.23
N ARG A 177 12.29 5.67 9.50
CA ARG A 177 12.19 5.78 8.04
C ARG A 177 11.12 6.77 7.59
N TYR A 178 10.30 7.33 8.48
CA TYR A 178 9.25 8.26 8.10
C TYR A 178 8.85 9.26 9.19
N ASP A 179 8.39 10.43 8.73
CA ASP A 179 7.88 11.49 9.60
C ASP A 179 6.36 11.33 9.77
N ILE A 180 5.95 10.77 10.92
CA ILE A 180 4.55 10.49 11.24
C ILE A 180 3.69 11.75 11.31
N ASN A 181 4.25 12.92 11.60
CA ASN A 181 3.41 14.10 11.91
C ASN A 181 2.75 14.60 10.65
N VAL A 182 3.51 14.65 9.56
CA VAL A 182 3.07 15.21 8.27
C VAL A 182 2.85 14.17 7.19
N ARG A 183 3.30 12.91 7.38
CA ARG A 183 3.24 11.87 6.34
C ARG A 183 2.40 10.66 6.72
N SER A 184 1.78 10.07 5.71
CA SER A 184 1.15 8.75 5.75
C SER A 184 1.97 7.78 4.93
N ILE A 185 2.21 6.57 5.45
CA ILE A 185 2.96 5.53 4.75
C ILE A 185 2.04 4.35 4.48
N ASN A 186 1.85 4.03 3.20
CA ASN A 186 1.26 2.77 2.81
C ASN A 186 2.37 1.75 2.57
N VAL A 187 2.23 0.55 3.15
CA VAL A 187 3.06 -0.60 2.81
C VAL A 187 2.24 -1.55 1.93
N ILE A 188 2.79 -1.90 0.78
CA ILE A 188 2.11 -2.74 -0.21
C ILE A 188 3.07 -3.80 -0.75
N GLY A 189 2.67 -5.07 -0.71
CA GLY A 189 3.34 -6.16 -1.41
C GLY A 189 2.70 -6.40 -2.78
N VAL A 190 3.53 -6.67 -3.79
CA VAL A 190 3.09 -7.12 -5.12
C VAL A 190 3.98 -8.28 -5.55
N ARG A 191 3.37 -9.41 -5.94
CA ARG A 191 4.09 -10.56 -6.48
C ARG A 191 4.30 -10.37 -7.98
N GLN A 192 5.55 -10.45 -8.42
CA GLN A 192 5.93 -10.38 -9.83
C GLN A 192 6.95 -11.46 -10.16
N ASN A 193 6.75 -12.18 -11.26
CA ASN A 193 7.66 -13.23 -11.74
C ASN A 193 8.02 -14.25 -10.63
N GLY A 194 7.03 -14.65 -9.83
CA GLY A 194 7.18 -15.60 -8.72
C GLY A 194 7.76 -15.04 -7.42
N GLY A 195 8.26 -13.79 -7.40
CA GLY A 195 8.84 -13.17 -6.20
C GLY A 195 8.01 -12.01 -5.65
N TRP A 196 7.96 -11.89 -4.33
CA TRP A 196 7.33 -10.74 -3.67
C TRP A 196 8.23 -9.52 -3.63
N LYS A 197 7.67 -8.38 -4.03
CA LYS A 197 8.28 -7.05 -3.85
C LYS A 197 7.40 -6.22 -2.93
N ILE A 198 7.98 -5.67 -1.88
CA ILE A 198 7.27 -4.88 -0.88
C ILE A 198 7.73 -3.43 -0.97
N TYR A 199 6.77 -2.51 -1.09
CA TYR A 199 7.00 -1.09 -1.29
C TYR A 199 6.39 -0.28 -0.15
N ALA A 200 7.08 0.78 0.23
CA ALA A 200 6.52 1.86 1.03
C ALA A 200 6.27 3.08 0.12
N GLN A 201 5.02 3.52 0.04
CA GLN A 201 4.64 4.79 -0.58
C GLN A 201 4.46 5.85 0.51
N LYS A 202 5.30 6.88 0.49
CA LYS A 202 5.19 8.02 1.41
C LYS A 202 4.36 9.13 0.77
N LEU A 203 3.27 9.48 1.43
CA LEU A 203 2.35 10.54 1.03
C LEU A 203 2.35 11.66 2.06
N GLU A 204 2.23 12.90 1.61
CA GLU A 204 1.83 14.01 2.50
C GLU A 204 0.37 13.85 2.93
N LYS A 205 0.08 14.02 4.22
CA LYS A 205 -1.28 13.82 4.75
C LYS A 205 -2.30 14.81 4.19
N HIS A 206 -1.88 16.06 3.94
CA HIS A 206 -2.80 17.14 3.59
C HIS A 206 -3.24 17.14 2.13
N ASN A 207 -2.37 16.74 1.21
CA ASN A 207 -2.63 16.85 -0.24
C ASN A 207 -2.28 15.58 -1.03
N LEU A 208 -1.95 14.48 -0.33
CA LEU A 208 -1.59 13.19 -0.93
C LEU A 208 -0.39 13.24 -1.87
N ALA A 209 0.44 14.29 -1.79
CA ALA A 209 1.63 14.39 -2.63
C ALA A 209 2.59 13.23 -2.35
N ILE A 210 2.95 12.49 -3.41
CA ILE A 210 3.93 11.40 -3.32
C ILE A 210 5.30 12.00 -3.07
N ARG A 211 5.90 11.66 -1.93
CA ARG A 211 7.27 12.09 -1.58
C ARG A 211 8.31 11.08 -2.00
N SER A 212 8.04 9.81 -1.77
CA SER A 212 8.93 8.74 -2.22
C SER A 212 8.20 7.42 -2.32
N VAL A 213 8.74 6.54 -3.16
CA VAL A 213 8.42 5.12 -3.19
C VAL A 213 9.70 4.35 -2.98
N THR A 214 9.77 3.56 -1.91
CA THR A 214 10.95 2.79 -1.53
C THR A 214 10.60 1.31 -1.54
N ARG A 215 11.41 0.48 -2.19
CA ARG A 215 11.28 -0.97 -2.06
C ARG A 215 11.91 -1.41 -0.73
N ILE A 216 11.09 -1.93 0.17
CA ILE A 216 11.50 -2.46 1.47
C ILE A 216 12.17 -3.83 1.27
N PHE A 217 11.55 -4.67 0.43
CA PHE A 217 11.97 -6.05 0.25
C PHE A 217 11.80 -6.54 -1.20
N PRO A 218 12.78 -7.28 -1.74
CA PRO A 218 14.19 -7.13 -1.37
C PRO A 218 14.60 -5.65 -1.55
N PRO A 219 15.54 -5.09 -0.76
CA PRO A 219 15.95 -3.70 -0.93
C PRO A 219 16.48 -3.43 -2.35
N GLU A 220 16.41 -2.18 -2.79
CA GLU A 220 17.10 -1.70 -4.00
C GLU A 220 18.56 -1.38 -3.69
#